data_AF-A0A6A4GIT6-F1
#
_entry.id   AF-A0A6A4GIT6-F1
#
_cell.length_a   1.000
_cell.length_b   1.000
_cell.length_c   1.000
_cell.angle_alpha   90.00
_cell.angle_beta   90.00
_cell.angle_gamma   90.00
#
_symmetry.space_group_name_H-M   'P 1'
#
loop_
_entity.id
_entity.type
_entity.pdbx_description
1 polymer ?
#
loop_
_entity_poly.entity_id
_entity_poly.type
_entity_poly.pdbx_seq_one_letter_code
_entity_poly.pdbx_strand_id
1 'polypeptide(L)'
;MVFTQLLFLLLISYKTMQFNIRVVFITAVLAAAPALSASVTAFAGAGCTGTIVSTGSIGTGCLAFTNGGSARSWSYSGVPHSIAFYESGGGHDDCTNGAFETLGAGSGCATAPAGFNIESALVS
;
A
#
# COMPACT_ATOMS: atom_id res chain seq x y z
N MET A 1 -56.26 -10.90 14.81
CA MET A 1 -55.16 -10.19 15.50
C MET A 1 -53.81 -10.91 15.39
N VAL A 2 -53.78 -12.25 15.36
CA VAL A 2 -52.52 -13.04 15.24
C VAL A 2 -51.87 -12.95 13.84
N PHE A 3 -52.67 -12.90 12.78
CA PHE A 3 -52.16 -12.87 11.40
C PHE A 3 -51.40 -11.57 11.06
N THR A 4 -51.88 -10.44 11.56
CA THR A 4 -51.21 -9.14 11.39
C THR A 4 -49.89 -9.10 12.16
N GLN A 5 -49.82 -9.62 13.38
CA GLN A 5 -48.55 -9.71 14.14
C GLN A 5 -47.50 -10.57 13.44
N LEU A 6 -47.90 -11.73 12.89
CA LEU A 6 -46.98 -12.60 12.14
C LEU A 6 -46.40 -11.90 10.90
N LEU A 7 -47.24 -11.17 10.16
CA LEU A 7 -46.81 -10.43 8.98
C LEU A 7 -45.83 -9.30 9.35
N PHE A 8 -46.06 -8.59 10.46
CA PHE A 8 -45.14 -7.57 10.96
C PHE A 8 -43.78 -8.16 11.35
N LEU A 9 -43.76 -9.30 12.06
CA LEU A 9 -42.51 -10.00 12.40
C LEU A 9 -41.73 -10.44 11.16
N LEU A 10 -42.41 -10.97 10.16
CA LEU A 10 -41.79 -11.44 8.91
C LEU A 10 -41.20 -10.28 8.10
N LEU A 11 -41.89 -9.14 8.06
CA LEU A 11 -41.40 -7.91 7.45
C LEU A 11 -40.18 -7.34 8.18
N ILE A 12 -40.18 -7.35 9.52
CA ILE A 12 -39.03 -6.91 10.33
C ILE A 12 -37.82 -7.81 10.06
N SER A 13 -37.98 -9.14 10.17
CA SER A 13 -36.89 -10.09 9.90
C SER A 13 -36.34 -9.95 8.49
N TYR A 14 -37.20 -9.79 7.48
CA TYR A 14 -36.78 -9.56 6.09
C TYR A 14 -35.96 -8.25 5.96
N LYS A 15 -36.42 -7.16 6.57
CA LYS A 15 -35.70 -5.87 6.55
C LYS A 15 -34.36 -5.96 7.28
N THR A 16 -34.27 -6.67 8.40
CA THR A 16 -33.03 -6.89 9.13
C THR A 16 -32.04 -7.73 8.33
N MET A 17 -32.49 -8.80 7.66
CA MET A 17 -31.63 -9.60 6.78
C MET A 17 -31.11 -8.78 5.60
N GLN A 18 -31.97 -7.98 4.96
CA GLN A 18 -31.59 -7.07 3.87
C GLN A 18 -30.56 -6.03 4.33
N PHE A 19 -30.71 -5.49 5.53
CA PHE A 19 -29.74 -4.55 6.11
C PHE A 19 -28.39 -5.24 6.37
N ASN A 20 -28.39 -6.41 7.00
CA ASN A 20 -27.18 -7.17 7.28
C ASN A 20 -26.42 -7.55 6.01
N ILE A 21 -27.13 -8.01 4.97
CA ILE A 21 -26.53 -8.35 3.66
C ILE A 21 -25.89 -7.11 3.03
N ARG A 22 -26.57 -5.95 3.07
CA ARG A 22 -26.01 -4.70 2.53
C ARG A 22 -24.76 -4.25 3.28
N VAL A 23 -24.76 -4.35 4.61
CA VAL A 23 -23.60 -3.99 5.45
C VAL A 23 -22.42 -4.91 5.15
N VAL A 24 -22.63 -6.23 5.07
CA VAL A 24 -21.58 -7.20 4.71
C VAL A 24 -21.05 -6.93 3.30
N PHE A 25 -21.91 -6.61 2.35
CA PHE A 25 -21.49 -6.32 0.99
C PHE A 25 -20.66 -5.02 0.90
N ILE A 26 -21.10 -3.94 1.55
CA ILE A 26 -20.36 -2.67 1.57
C ILE A 26 -19.00 -2.82 2.24
N THR A 27 -18.95 -3.53 3.38
CA THR A 27 -17.68 -3.76 4.10
C THR A 27 -16.72 -4.64 3.30
N ALA A 28 -17.21 -5.69 2.64
CA ALA A 28 -16.40 -6.52 1.75
C ALA A 28 -15.88 -5.73 0.54
N VAL A 29 -16.71 -4.88 -0.08
CA VAL A 29 -16.31 -4.03 -1.21
C VAL A 29 -15.28 -2.98 -0.80
N LEU A 30 -15.43 -2.35 0.37
CA LEU A 30 -14.42 -1.41 0.88
C LEU A 30 -13.10 -2.11 1.23
N ALA A 31 -13.15 -3.34 1.75
CA ALA A 31 -11.95 -4.12 2.04
C ALA A 31 -11.25 -4.62 0.76
N ALA A 32 -11.99 -4.76 -0.34
CA ALA A 32 -11.47 -5.14 -1.65
C ALA A 32 -11.06 -3.94 -2.52
N ALA A 33 -11.25 -2.70 -2.05
CA ALA A 33 -10.84 -1.52 -2.79
C ALA A 33 -9.31 -1.50 -2.92
N PRO A 34 -8.76 -1.27 -4.14
CA PRO A 34 -7.32 -1.17 -4.32
C PRO A 34 -6.78 -0.01 -3.49
N ALA A 35 -5.64 -0.23 -2.82
CA ALA A 35 -4.95 0.84 -2.11
C ALA A 35 -4.57 1.92 -3.14
N LEU A 36 -5.10 3.14 -2.95
CA LEU A 36 -4.83 4.30 -3.82
C LEU A 36 -3.41 4.82 -3.69
N SER A 37 -2.65 4.30 -2.73
CA SER A 37 -1.25 4.60 -2.50
C SER A 37 -0.54 3.43 -1.84
N ALA A 38 0.72 3.22 -2.22
CA ALA A 38 1.64 2.38 -1.48
C ALA A 38 2.25 3.17 -0.32
N SER A 39 2.38 2.55 0.84
CA SER A 39 3.19 3.09 1.94
C SER A 39 4.62 2.61 1.80
N VAL A 40 5.58 3.48 2.10
CA VAL A 40 7.01 3.16 2.10
C VAL A 40 7.66 3.62 3.39
N THR A 41 8.49 2.77 4.00
CA THR A 41 9.23 3.05 5.23
C THR A 41 10.70 2.73 5.04
N ALA A 42 11.56 3.70 5.29
CA ALA A 42 13.00 3.58 5.16
C ALA A 42 13.65 3.17 6.48
N PHE A 43 14.64 2.29 6.40
CA PHE A 43 15.38 1.78 7.54
C PHE A 43 16.89 1.99 7.39
N ALA A 44 17.57 2.25 8.50
CA ALA A 44 19.03 2.39 8.54
C ALA A 44 19.77 1.04 8.33
N GLY A 45 19.13 -0.09 8.63
CA GLY A 45 19.66 -1.43 8.39
C GLY A 45 19.21 -2.01 7.04
N ALA A 46 19.89 -3.03 6.57
CA ALA A 46 19.45 -3.83 5.43
C ALA A 46 18.25 -4.72 5.80
N GLY A 47 17.46 -5.15 4.82
CA GLY A 47 16.35 -6.09 5.06
C GLY A 47 15.21 -5.53 5.94
N CYS A 48 15.01 -4.20 5.91
CA CYS A 48 13.98 -3.49 6.67
C CYS A 48 14.11 -3.68 8.18
N THR A 49 15.36 -3.64 8.66
CA THR A 49 15.72 -3.78 10.07
C THR A 49 16.37 -2.51 10.62
N GLY A 50 16.41 -2.39 11.95
CA GLY A 50 17.01 -1.23 12.62
C GLY A 50 16.06 -0.04 12.69
N THR A 51 16.64 1.15 12.89
CA THR A 51 15.87 2.38 13.12
C THR A 51 15.19 2.86 11.85
N ILE A 52 13.93 3.28 11.97
CA ILE A 52 13.19 3.97 10.91
C ILE A 52 13.81 5.35 10.70
N VAL A 53 14.20 5.65 9.46
CA VAL A 53 14.79 6.94 9.09
C VAL A 53 13.82 7.85 8.35
N SER A 54 12.81 7.27 7.69
CA SER A 54 11.77 8.03 6.98
C SER A 54 10.55 7.17 6.71
N THR A 55 9.42 7.81 6.48
CA THR A 55 8.16 7.19 6.02
C THR A 55 7.54 8.07 4.96
N GLY A 56 6.88 7.47 3.97
CA GLY A 56 6.18 8.18 2.91
C GLY A 56 5.05 7.36 2.32
N SER A 57 4.29 7.99 1.43
CA SER A 57 3.24 7.35 0.65
C SER A 57 3.39 7.71 -0.82
N ILE A 58 3.34 6.71 -1.69
CA ILE A 58 3.42 6.84 -3.15
C ILE A 58 2.02 6.61 -3.70
N GLY A 59 1.35 7.66 -4.17
CA GLY A 59 0.03 7.56 -4.79
C GLY A 59 0.13 7.02 -6.21
N THR A 60 0.40 7.92 -7.16
CA THR A 60 0.73 7.60 -8.55
C THR A 60 1.97 8.38 -8.93
N GLY A 61 2.87 7.77 -9.69
CA GLY A 61 4.11 8.42 -10.13
C GLY A 61 5.29 8.22 -9.17
N CYS A 62 6.33 9.02 -9.40
CA CYS A 62 7.60 8.91 -8.70
C CYS A 62 7.57 9.65 -7.35
N LEU A 63 8.18 9.06 -6.33
CA LEU A 63 8.47 9.71 -5.06
C LEU A 63 9.98 9.80 -4.85
N ALA A 64 10.50 11.03 -4.81
CA ALA A 64 11.85 11.33 -4.32
C ALA A 64 11.92 11.18 -2.78
N PHE A 65 12.97 10.55 -2.29
CA PHE A 65 13.19 10.36 -0.86
C PHE A 65 14.11 11.46 -0.32
N THR A 66 13.55 12.40 0.44
CA THR A 66 14.26 13.55 1.02
C THR A 66 15.46 13.17 1.93
N ASN A 67 15.59 11.89 2.32
CA ASN A 67 16.72 11.34 3.08
C ASN A 67 17.19 9.96 2.56
N GLY A 68 17.08 9.70 1.25
CA GLY A 68 17.45 8.41 0.64
C GLY A 68 18.89 7.96 0.96
N GLY A 69 19.81 8.93 1.08
CA GLY A 69 21.24 8.70 1.32
C GLY A 69 21.62 8.01 2.65
N SER A 70 20.71 7.97 3.64
CA SER A 70 20.96 7.33 4.95
C SER A 70 20.22 5.99 5.11
N ALA A 71 19.30 5.67 4.20
CA ALA A 71 18.52 4.44 4.24
C ALA A 71 19.28 3.30 3.55
N ARG A 72 19.24 2.10 4.14
CA ARG A 72 19.79 0.87 3.56
C ARG A 72 18.71 -0.06 3.03
N SER A 73 17.46 0.14 3.43
CA SER A 73 16.33 -0.63 2.90
C SER A 73 15.01 0.11 3.03
N TRP A 74 14.04 -0.31 2.24
CA TRP A 74 12.71 0.29 2.12
C TRP A 74 11.64 -0.80 2.19
N SER A 75 10.86 -0.79 3.28
CA SER A 75 9.64 -1.59 3.33
C SER A 75 8.58 -0.89 2.53
N TYR A 76 7.82 -1.65 1.75
CA TYR A 76 6.65 -1.14 1.04
C TYR A 76 5.44 -2.01 1.35
N SER A 77 4.24 -1.41 1.27
CA SER A 77 2.97 -2.11 1.44
C SER A 77 1.85 -1.43 0.69
N GLY A 78 0.85 -2.19 0.25
CA GLY A 78 -0.29 -1.64 -0.49
C GLY A 78 0.04 -1.29 -1.94
N VAL A 79 1.05 -1.94 -2.52
CA VAL A 79 1.38 -1.76 -3.95
C VAL A 79 0.34 -2.50 -4.80
N PRO A 80 -0.34 -1.81 -5.75
CA PRO A 80 -1.39 -2.43 -6.56
C PRO A 80 -0.85 -3.40 -7.62
N HIS A 81 0.21 -3.04 -8.37
CA HIS A 81 0.78 -3.93 -9.40
C HIS A 81 2.29 -4.12 -9.22
N SER A 82 3.06 -3.04 -9.16
CA SER A 82 4.51 -3.11 -8.99
C SER A 82 5.10 -1.84 -8.39
N ILE A 83 6.25 -2.00 -7.75
CA ILE A 83 7.07 -0.88 -7.27
C ILE A 83 8.48 -1.01 -7.83
N ALA A 84 8.98 0.07 -8.43
CA ALA A 84 10.32 0.17 -8.97
C ALA A 84 11.15 1.10 -8.09
N PHE A 85 12.38 0.71 -7.78
CA PHE A 85 13.33 1.48 -6.97
C PHE A 85 14.51 1.96 -7.82
N TYR A 86 15.01 3.15 -7.49
CA TYR A 86 16.05 3.86 -8.24
C TYR A 86 17.18 4.29 -7.29
N GLU A 87 18.43 4.13 -7.72
CA GLU A 87 19.64 4.35 -6.92
C GLU A 87 20.47 5.60 -7.31
N SER A 88 21.40 6.03 -6.44
CA SER A 88 22.34 7.15 -6.67
C SER A 88 23.45 6.80 -7.70
N GLY A 89 23.74 7.64 -8.71
CA GLY A 89 24.52 7.35 -9.94
C GLY A 89 23.97 7.79 -11.34
N GLY A 90 23.08 8.78 -11.49
CA GLY A 90 22.13 9.02 -12.59
C GLY A 90 20.93 9.98 -12.32
N GLY A 91 19.78 9.77 -12.97
CA GLY A 91 18.52 10.53 -12.85
C GLY A 91 17.77 10.25 -11.55
N HIS A 92 18.31 10.79 -10.47
CA HIS A 92 17.75 10.72 -9.12
C HIS A 92 16.56 11.66 -8.96
N ASP A 93 15.80 11.47 -7.90
CA ASP A 93 14.60 12.24 -7.54
C ASP A 93 13.38 12.07 -8.47
N ASP A 94 13.56 11.73 -9.75
CA ASP A 94 12.46 11.73 -10.74
C ASP A 94 12.21 10.39 -11.46
N CYS A 95 12.82 9.28 -11.02
CA CYS A 95 12.60 7.93 -11.57
C CYS A 95 12.92 7.81 -13.08
N THR A 96 13.90 8.55 -13.57
CA THR A 96 14.19 8.70 -15.00
C THR A 96 15.27 7.77 -15.54
N ASN A 97 16.09 7.17 -14.67
CA ASN A 97 17.32 6.47 -15.07
C ASN A 97 17.29 4.94 -14.95
N GLY A 98 16.15 4.33 -15.25
CA GLY A 98 15.97 2.88 -15.18
C GLY A 98 15.94 2.38 -13.73
N ALA A 99 14.99 1.49 -13.44
CA ALA A 99 14.91 0.88 -12.13
C ALA A 99 16.06 -0.12 -11.96
N PHE A 100 16.76 -0.08 -10.82
CA PHE A 100 17.72 -1.16 -10.51
C PHE A 100 16.97 -2.42 -10.08
N GLU A 101 15.81 -2.26 -9.44
CA GLU A 101 14.95 -3.34 -8.98
C GLU A 101 13.48 -2.98 -9.19
N THR A 102 12.69 -3.96 -9.62
CA THR A 102 11.23 -3.86 -9.70
C THR A 102 10.62 -5.06 -8.99
N LEU A 103 9.77 -4.77 -8.02
CA LEU A 103 9.09 -5.77 -7.20
C LEU A 103 7.60 -5.78 -7.49
N GLY A 104 6.97 -6.93 -7.24
CA GLY A 104 5.55 -7.14 -7.50
C GLY A 104 4.63 -6.47 -6.48
N ALA A 105 3.33 -6.67 -6.69
CA ALA A 105 2.26 -6.16 -5.86
C ALA A 105 2.34 -6.61 -4.39
N GLY A 106 1.58 -5.93 -3.54
CA GLY A 106 1.44 -6.24 -2.12
C GLY A 106 2.47 -5.50 -1.26
N SER A 107 3.20 -6.27 -0.46
CA SER A 107 4.12 -5.75 0.54
C SER A 107 5.44 -6.49 0.49
N GLY A 108 6.53 -5.80 0.81
CA GLY A 108 7.86 -6.39 0.82
C GLY A 108 8.92 -5.44 1.35
N CYS A 109 10.17 -5.76 1.02
CA CYS A 109 11.33 -4.99 1.43
C CYS A 109 12.37 -4.97 0.30
N ALA A 110 12.77 -3.79 -0.13
CA ALA A 110 13.91 -3.59 -1.04
C ALA A 110 15.15 -3.20 -0.25
N THR A 111 16.31 -3.75 -0.59
CA THR A 111 17.58 -3.42 0.07
C THR A 111 18.52 -2.75 -0.94
N ALA A 112 19.08 -1.61 -0.55
CA ALA A 112 20.02 -0.88 -1.39
C ALA A 112 21.29 -1.72 -1.64
N PRO A 113 21.82 -1.75 -2.87
CA PRO A 113 23.10 -2.39 -3.16
C PRO A 113 24.24 -1.80 -2.32
N ALA A 114 25.29 -2.60 -2.08
CA ALA A 114 26.43 -2.16 -1.30
C ALA A 114 27.12 -0.96 -1.98
N GLY A 115 27.25 0.15 -1.25
CA GLY A 115 27.87 1.39 -1.76
C GLY A 115 26.90 2.35 -2.45
N PHE A 116 25.64 1.96 -2.64
CA PHE A 116 24.59 2.77 -3.26
C PHE A 116 23.50 3.12 -2.26
N ASN A 117 22.72 4.15 -2.59
CA ASN A 117 21.54 4.56 -1.84
C ASN A 117 20.32 4.53 -2.76
N ILE A 118 19.16 4.16 -2.21
CA ILE A 118 17.88 4.24 -2.92
C ILE A 118 17.34 5.66 -2.71
N GLU A 119 17.07 6.37 -3.80
CA GLU A 119 16.73 7.80 -3.78
C GLU A 119 15.32 8.09 -4.27
N SER A 120 14.70 7.19 -5.02
CA SER A 120 13.30 7.32 -5.37
C SER A 120 12.62 5.97 -5.65
N ALA A 121 11.30 5.99 -5.66
CA ALA A 121 10.49 4.85 -6.06
C ALA A 121 9.26 5.26 -6.88
N LEU A 122 8.89 4.40 -7.83
CA LEU A 122 7.74 4.56 -8.71
C LEU A 122 6.76 3.42 -8.46
N VAL A 123 5.49 3.74 -8.21
CA VAL A 123 4.42 2.74 -8.11
C VAL A 123 3.59 2.75 -9.39
N SER A 124 3.28 1.55 -9.89
CA SER A 124 2.40 1.27 -11.02
C SER A 124 1.27 0.34 -10.60
#